data_AF-A0A5N5NWS3-F1
#
_entry.id   AF-A0A5N5NWS3-F1
#
_cell.length_a   1.000
_cell.length_b   1.000
_cell.length_c   1.000
_cell.angle_alpha   90.00
_cell.angle_beta   90.00
_cell.angle_gamma   90.00
#
_symmetry.space_group_name_H-M   'P 1'
#
loop_
_entity.id
_entity.type
_entity.pdbx_description
1 polymer ?
#
loop_
_entity_poly.entity_id
_entity_poly.type
_entity_poly.pdbx_seq_one_letter_code
_entity_poly.pdbx_strand_id
1 'polypeptide(L)'
;MQSQWSFAKTSPLMTSLLCKVCVVFSMEEVCSHLQQVLETLEVNWQNVLSCISTLLVYHTHTQACLKELLSRLLSSAFHSYDVEKMITAFLLARQGALEGPAIFPSYSDWFKISFGGASGYHGNSKKSLVFLLKFLSDLVPFDPPQYLKVHVMHPPYVPGKHRSLLQEFISLSRTRLSDLKVSVEQMGMYEVVSGAATEVQPECVAQQDVEKALALFQSTGRISATVMEASIFRRPYFLSRFLPALLTPRVLPEKPDNRMAFIEALRKAEKIPAALYSSYTESCMRQQQGEGVCDAQEQDPQVGVHTQLLQLRRLLSTGAAEGEVRAQVALLSQTLSRVCDHLDQQRECESITLTLDPHTPSHTPPVVNVILQGFCECVLAACRVAPPNRQCQWVGVFLKMLIGHTQLYTHILHRLLQLLYLQGPSLSPAHVLALAVLVVELHVCRDQSPPVHLSHSTCLTHSTCLTHSTCLTHSTCLSPSEALSDALPFSTASGMEFCLRFCVVAVCYALCKSTSHTEELTHFIPSRLYKRLLFLMPRLVPELRSGVLAAERQDDDDDDDGGDDDDDDDGDER
;
A
#
# COMPACT_ATOMS: atom_id res chain seq x y z
N MET A 1 24.39 -10.15 3.61
CA MET A 1 24.51 -10.42 5.06
C MET A 1 23.60 -9.53 5.89
N GLN A 2 23.54 -8.21 5.63
CA GLN A 2 22.67 -7.27 6.35
C GLN A 2 21.21 -7.71 6.50
N SER A 3 20.60 -8.28 5.45
CA SER A 3 19.22 -8.79 5.49
C SER A 3 18.98 -9.95 6.48
N GLN A 4 20.02 -10.50 7.11
CA GLN A 4 19.89 -11.51 8.17
C GLN A 4 19.77 -10.90 9.57
N TRP A 5 19.98 -9.60 9.72
CA TRP A 5 19.97 -8.90 11.01
C TRP A 5 18.72 -8.04 11.21
N SER A 6 17.67 -8.27 10.43
CA SER A 6 16.38 -7.61 10.63
C SER A 6 15.71 -8.11 11.92
N PHE A 7 14.71 -7.36 12.40
CA PHE A 7 14.00 -7.70 13.62
C PHE A 7 13.45 -9.14 13.59
N ALA A 8 12.76 -9.48 12.51
CA ALA A 8 12.08 -10.77 12.36
C ALA A 8 13.04 -11.98 12.29
N LYS A 9 14.31 -11.74 12.00
CA LYS A 9 15.35 -12.79 11.95
C LYS A 9 16.26 -12.80 13.19
N THR A 10 16.19 -11.75 14.00
CA THR A 10 16.95 -11.65 15.25
C THR A 10 16.36 -12.63 16.27
N SER A 11 17.23 -13.32 17.02
CA SER A 11 16.77 -14.33 17.97
C SER A 11 15.92 -13.71 19.09
N PRO A 12 14.86 -14.37 19.59
CA PRO A 12 14.02 -13.81 20.64
C PRO A 12 14.78 -13.44 21.92
N LEU A 13 15.84 -14.19 22.24
CA LEU A 13 16.74 -13.89 23.37
C LEU A 13 17.48 -12.57 23.16
N MET A 14 18.04 -12.34 21.97
CA MET A 14 18.74 -11.11 21.64
C MET A 14 17.77 -9.92 21.65
N THR A 15 16.59 -10.07 21.05
CA THR A 15 15.53 -9.07 21.10
C THR A 15 15.15 -8.71 22.53
N SER A 16 14.94 -9.72 23.39
CA SER A 16 14.60 -9.48 24.80
C SER A 16 15.72 -8.76 25.55
N LEU A 17 16.98 -9.12 25.29
CA LEU A 17 18.14 -8.45 25.88
C LEU A 17 18.20 -6.99 25.45
N LEU A 18 18.09 -6.71 24.16
CA LEU A 18 18.12 -5.35 23.61
C LEU A 18 17.01 -4.48 24.19
N CYS A 19 15.77 -5.00 24.25
CA CYS A 19 14.67 -4.28 24.88
C CYS A 19 14.94 -4.00 26.36
N LYS A 20 15.41 -4.98 27.14
CA LYS A 20 15.71 -4.80 28.56
C LYS A 20 16.81 -3.78 28.84
N VAL A 21 17.86 -3.77 28.00
CA VAL A 21 18.94 -2.79 28.11
C VAL A 21 18.42 -1.39 27.81
N CYS A 22 17.63 -1.24 26.76
CA CYS A 22 17.15 0.07 26.32
C CYS A 22 16.04 0.64 27.22
N VAL A 23 15.28 -0.19 27.92
CA VAL A 23 14.23 0.25 28.87
C VAL A 23 14.79 1.08 30.04
N VAL A 24 16.07 0.94 30.37
CA VAL A 24 16.72 1.69 31.46
C VAL A 24 16.99 3.15 31.06
N PHE A 25 16.99 3.46 29.76
CA PHE A 25 17.37 4.75 29.20
C PHE A 25 16.18 5.46 28.55
N SER A 26 16.21 6.78 28.50
CA SER A 26 15.33 7.52 27.60
C SER A 26 15.70 7.25 26.13
N MET A 27 14.75 7.40 25.20
CA MET A 27 15.05 7.18 23.78
C MET A 27 16.14 8.12 23.25
N GLU A 28 16.22 9.34 23.77
CA GLU A 28 17.27 10.31 23.44
C GLU A 28 18.65 9.82 23.90
N GLU A 29 18.73 9.28 25.13
CA GLU A 29 19.94 8.67 25.66
C GLU A 29 20.34 7.44 24.83
N VAL A 30 19.41 6.56 24.49
CA VAL A 30 19.70 5.39 23.64
C VAL A 30 20.29 5.83 22.30
N CYS A 31 19.72 6.85 21.66
CA CYS A 31 20.24 7.37 20.40
C CYS A 31 21.59 8.06 20.54
N SER A 32 21.85 8.75 21.67
CA SER A 32 23.16 9.34 21.97
C SER A 32 24.24 8.26 22.15
N HIS A 33 23.95 7.21 22.93
CA HIS A 33 24.88 6.09 23.10
C HIS A 33 25.09 5.33 21.80
N LEU A 34 24.05 5.13 20.99
CA LEU A 34 24.18 4.50 19.68
C LEU A 34 25.09 5.33 18.76
N GLN A 35 24.97 6.65 18.77
CA GLN A 35 25.87 7.52 18.02
C GLN A 35 27.31 7.39 18.52
N GLN A 36 27.55 7.39 19.83
CA GLN A 36 28.89 7.19 20.39
C GLN A 36 29.50 5.85 19.96
N VAL A 37 28.70 4.77 19.95
CA VAL A 37 29.13 3.45 19.45
C VAL A 37 29.51 3.51 17.97
N LEU A 38 28.73 4.22 17.14
CA LEU A 38 29.03 4.39 15.71
C LEU A 38 30.29 5.21 15.45
N GLU A 39 30.71 6.05 16.40
CA GLU A 39 31.95 6.84 16.34
C GLU A 39 33.18 6.05 16.84
N THR A 40 33.00 4.81 17.33
CA THR A 40 34.13 3.94 17.71
C THR A 40 34.78 3.28 16.50
N LEU A 41 36.08 2.97 16.60
CA LEU A 41 36.84 2.35 15.51
C LEU A 41 36.43 0.88 15.23
N GLU A 42 35.86 0.18 16.21
CA GLU A 42 35.48 -1.24 16.09
C GLU A 42 33.99 -1.43 16.38
N VAL A 43 33.17 -1.29 15.33
CA VAL A 43 31.72 -1.45 15.44
C VAL A 43 31.31 -2.89 15.13
N ASN A 44 30.65 -3.55 16.09
CA ASN A 44 29.95 -4.80 15.81
C ASN A 44 28.63 -4.51 15.07
N TRP A 45 28.71 -4.48 13.74
CA TRP A 45 27.57 -4.15 12.86
C TRP A 45 26.36 -5.08 13.05
N GLN A 46 26.57 -6.36 13.38
CA GLN A 46 25.45 -7.25 13.64
C GLN A 46 24.63 -6.76 14.84
N ASN A 47 25.29 -6.48 15.97
CA ASN A 47 24.59 -6.04 17.18
C ASN A 47 23.98 -4.65 17.01
N VAL A 48 24.69 -3.72 16.37
CA VAL A 48 24.19 -2.35 16.11
C VAL A 48 22.96 -2.39 15.22
N LEU A 49 23.01 -3.13 14.10
CA LEU A 49 21.92 -3.18 13.15
C LEU A 49 20.71 -3.97 13.69
N SER A 50 20.94 -5.05 14.44
CA SER A 50 19.86 -5.76 15.17
C SER A 50 19.26 -4.90 16.29
N CYS A 51 20.06 -4.10 16.98
CA CYS A 51 19.58 -3.13 17.97
C CYS A 51 18.66 -2.09 17.33
N ILE A 52 19.11 -1.46 16.23
CA ILE A 52 18.33 -0.46 15.50
C ILE A 52 17.01 -1.06 14.97
N SER A 53 17.06 -2.24 14.37
CA SER A 53 15.85 -2.96 13.95
C SER A 53 14.89 -3.22 15.11
N THR A 54 15.40 -3.64 16.27
CA THR A 54 14.59 -3.89 17.47
C THR A 54 13.96 -2.60 17.98
N LEU A 55 14.74 -1.52 18.09
CA LEU A 55 14.27 -0.23 18.55
C LEU A 55 13.25 0.41 17.61
N LEU A 56 13.42 0.26 16.29
CA LEU A 56 12.47 0.74 15.29
C LEU A 56 11.11 0.05 15.42
N VAL A 57 11.10 -1.24 15.74
CA VAL A 57 9.87 -2.03 15.89
C VAL A 57 9.18 -1.74 17.22
N TYR A 58 9.93 -1.70 18.32
CA TYR A 58 9.35 -1.54 19.66
C TYR A 58 8.98 -0.09 20.00
N HIS A 59 9.70 0.90 19.46
CA HIS A 59 9.54 2.31 19.82
C HIS A 59 9.35 3.20 18.59
N THR A 60 8.20 3.89 18.52
CA THR A 60 7.88 4.81 17.40
C THR A 60 8.83 5.99 17.28
N HIS A 61 9.31 6.51 18.41
CA HIS A 61 10.21 7.66 18.43
C HIS A 61 11.56 7.37 17.74
N THR A 62 12.00 6.10 17.73
CA THR A 62 13.25 5.68 17.08
C THR A 62 13.28 6.07 15.61
N GLN A 63 12.15 6.05 14.91
CA GLN A 63 12.09 6.44 13.51
C GLN A 63 12.51 7.91 13.30
N ALA A 64 12.03 8.80 14.17
CA ALA A 64 12.37 10.23 14.11
C ALA A 64 13.84 10.45 14.44
N CYS A 65 14.34 9.84 15.52
CA CYS A 65 15.75 9.91 15.90
C CYS A 65 16.68 9.36 14.82
N LEU A 66 16.31 8.24 14.17
CA LEU A 66 17.12 7.66 13.11
C LEU A 66 17.16 8.58 11.88
N LYS A 67 16.04 9.20 11.51
CA LYS A 67 16.00 10.20 10.43
C LYS A 67 16.90 11.40 10.72
N GLU A 68 16.88 11.89 11.96
CA GLU A 68 17.76 12.97 12.40
C GLU A 68 19.23 12.54 12.40
N LEU A 69 19.55 11.34 12.89
CA LEU A 69 20.90 10.82 12.84
C LEU A 69 21.41 10.70 11.40
N LEU A 70 20.58 10.20 10.48
CA LEU A 70 20.91 10.11 9.06
C LEU A 70 21.18 11.50 8.45
N SER A 71 20.38 12.52 8.77
CA SER A 71 20.59 13.87 8.26
C SER A 71 21.86 14.51 8.82
N ARG A 72 22.18 14.29 10.11
CA ARG A 72 23.45 14.73 10.72
C ARG A 72 24.65 14.02 10.10
N LEU A 73 24.57 12.70 9.91
CA LEU A 73 25.64 11.91 9.30
C LEU A 73 25.91 12.37 7.86
N LEU A 74 24.87 12.55 7.04
CA LEU A 74 25.01 13.05 5.67
C LEU A 74 25.57 14.48 5.67
N SER A 75 25.03 15.39 6.48
CA SER A 75 25.54 16.77 6.58
C SER A 75 27.02 16.79 6.94
N SER A 76 27.43 16.01 7.94
CA SER A 76 28.82 15.89 8.36
C SER A 76 29.70 15.25 7.26
N ALA A 77 29.24 14.15 6.66
CA ALA A 77 29.97 13.46 5.58
C ALA A 77 30.26 14.39 4.39
N PHE A 78 29.30 15.22 3.98
CA PHE A 78 29.49 16.16 2.88
C PHE A 78 30.29 17.41 3.28
N HIS A 79 30.33 17.77 4.56
CA HIS A 79 31.15 18.87 5.06
C HIS A 79 32.63 18.47 5.15
N SER A 80 32.92 17.28 5.71
CA SER A 80 34.29 16.79 5.90
C SER A 80 34.79 15.85 4.78
N TYR A 81 33.95 15.52 3.80
CA TYR A 81 34.24 14.50 2.77
C TYR A 81 34.61 13.13 3.37
N ASP A 82 33.93 12.79 4.46
CA ASP A 82 34.20 11.58 5.24
C ASP A 82 33.39 10.39 4.73
N VAL A 83 34.12 9.39 4.22
CA VAL A 83 33.54 8.17 3.65
C VAL A 83 32.94 7.27 4.73
N GLU A 84 33.49 7.23 5.95
CA GLU A 84 33.00 6.34 7.01
C GLU A 84 31.60 6.76 7.49
N LYS A 85 31.38 8.07 7.60
CA LYS A 85 30.04 8.63 7.88
C LYS A 85 29.04 8.34 6.76
N MET A 86 29.50 8.33 5.51
CA MET A 86 28.67 7.96 4.36
C MET A 86 28.30 6.46 4.40
N ILE A 87 29.27 5.58 4.68
CA ILE A 87 29.03 4.13 4.86
C ILE A 87 28.00 3.90 5.96
N THR A 88 28.19 4.55 7.11
CA THR A 88 27.29 4.44 8.26
C THR A 88 25.87 4.88 7.87
N ALA A 89 25.70 6.04 7.23
CA ALA A 89 24.40 6.51 6.79
C ALA A 89 23.68 5.53 5.85
N PHE A 90 24.39 4.98 4.87
CA PHE A 90 23.81 4.00 3.94
C PHE A 90 23.45 2.69 4.62
N LEU A 91 24.29 2.18 5.54
CA LEU A 91 23.99 0.97 6.31
C LEU A 91 22.73 1.16 7.16
N LEU A 92 22.63 2.27 7.88
CA LEU A 92 21.49 2.56 8.74
C LEU A 92 20.19 2.75 7.95
N ALA A 93 20.23 3.49 6.85
CA ALA A 93 19.07 3.69 5.99
C ALA A 93 18.59 2.37 5.36
N ARG A 94 19.52 1.53 4.88
CA ARG A 94 19.21 0.20 4.37
C ARG A 94 18.62 -0.69 5.47
N GLN A 95 19.12 -0.60 6.70
CA GLN A 95 18.61 -1.39 7.81
C GLN A 95 17.17 -1.02 8.17
N GLY A 96 16.87 0.27 8.29
CA GLY A 96 15.51 0.73 8.54
C GLY A 96 14.55 0.25 7.45
N ALA A 97 14.95 0.39 6.18
CA ALA A 97 14.14 -0.02 5.04
C ALA A 97 13.81 -1.52 5.00
N LEU A 98 14.59 -2.38 5.68
CA LEU A 98 14.31 -3.82 5.78
C LEU A 98 13.13 -4.15 6.72
N GLU A 99 12.76 -3.25 7.63
CA GLU A 99 11.65 -3.47 8.57
C GLU A 99 10.28 -3.16 7.96
N GLY A 100 10.26 -2.62 6.73
CA GLY A 100 9.05 -2.37 5.96
C GLY A 100 8.45 -0.97 6.13
N PRO A 101 7.60 -0.55 5.18
CA PRO A 101 7.10 0.82 5.05
C PRO A 101 6.25 1.30 6.23
N ALA A 102 5.63 0.39 6.99
CA ALA A 102 4.89 0.73 8.20
C ALA A 102 5.79 1.26 9.33
N ILE A 103 7.09 0.93 9.29
CA ILE A 103 8.07 1.21 10.34
C ILE A 103 9.07 2.27 9.86
N PHE A 104 9.60 2.12 8.66
CA PHE A 104 10.58 3.03 8.08
C PHE A 104 10.38 3.18 6.56
N PRO A 105 10.66 4.36 5.96
CA PRO A 105 10.54 4.53 4.50
C PRO A 105 11.35 3.50 3.71
N SER A 106 10.88 3.18 2.50
CA SER A 106 11.64 2.31 1.61
C SER A 106 13.01 2.92 1.28
N TYR A 107 13.99 2.09 0.92
CA TYR A 107 15.29 2.60 0.50
C TYR A 107 15.18 3.53 -0.72
N SER A 108 14.28 3.21 -1.65
CA SER A 108 14.00 4.03 -2.83
C SER A 108 13.51 5.42 -2.44
N ASP A 109 12.53 5.50 -1.53
CA ASP A 109 11.97 6.78 -1.09
C ASP A 109 12.99 7.58 -0.29
N TRP A 110 13.71 6.94 0.63
CA TRP A 110 14.79 7.59 1.37
C TRP A 110 15.87 8.14 0.43
N PHE A 111 16.29 7.36 -0.57
CA PHE A 111 17.32 7.76 -1.53
C PHE A 111 16.84 8.94 -2.39
N LYS A 112 15.60 8.89 -2.90
CA LYS A 112 14.96 10.00 -3.64
C LYS A 112 14.88 11.27 -2.81
N ILE A 113 14.42 11.17 -1.55
CA ILE A 113 14.31 12.32 -0.66
C ILE A 113 15.69 12.92 -0.38
N SER A 114 16.71 12.07 -0.19
CA SER A 114 18.06 12.51 0.18
C SER A 114 18.87 13.07 -0.99
N PHE A 115 18.67 12.53 -2.21
CA PHE A 115 19.54 12.81 -3.35
C PHE A 115 18.80 13.20 -4.65
N GLY A 116 17.47 13.14 -4.71
CA GLY A 116 16.69 13.43 -5.92
C GLY A 116 16.42 14.92 -6.17
N GLY A 117 16.66 15.78 -5.19
CA GLY A 117 16.43 17.23 -5.27
C GLY A 117 17.69 18.05 -5.53
N ALA A 118 17.52 19.22 -6.16
CA ALA A 118 18.60 20.17 -6.41
C ALA A 118 19.19 20.79 -5.13
N SER A 119 18.40 20.85 -4.04
CA SER A 119 18.81 21.29 -2.70
C SER A 119 19.45 20.19 -1.86
N GLY A 120 19.75 19.02 -2.43
CA GLY A 120 20.40 17.92 -1.71
C GLY A 120 21.85 18.22 -1.34
N TYR A 121 22.41 17.42 -0.43
CA TYR A 121 23.77 17.58 0.12
C TYR A 121 24.89 17.70 -0.93
N HIS A 122 24.68 17.08 -2.09
CA HIS A 122 25.62 17.04 -3.21
C HIS A 122 25.44 18.21 -4.22
N GLY A 123 24.32 18.93 -4.16
CA GLY A 123 23.99 20.02 -5.09
C GLY A 123 24.82 21.30 -4.89
N ASN A 124 25.41 21.46 -3.71
CA ASN A 124 26.08 22.70 -3.29
C ASN A 124 27.40 22.99 -4.03
N SER A 125 28.11 21.97 -4.52
CA SER A 125 29.39 22.16 -5.22
C SER A 125 29.74 20.99 -6.14
N LYS A 126 30.60 21.24 -7.14
CA LYS A 126 31.16 20.16 -7.97
C LYS A 126 31.92 19.13 -7.12
N LYS A 127 32.61 19.57 -6.08
CA LYS A 127 33.37 18.69 -5.18
C LYS A 127 32.45 17.73 -4.42
N SER A 128 31.32 18.23 -3.91
CA SER A 128 30.30 17.42 -3.22
C SER A 128 29.63 16.42 -4.16
N LEU A 129 29.34 16.82 -5.40
CA LEU A 129 28.83 15.91 -6.42
C LEU A 129 29.83 14.79 -6.77
N VAL A 130 31.10 15.13 -6.98
CA VAL A 130 32.16 14.14 -7.27
C VAL A 130 32.35 13.19 -6.09
N PHE A 131 32.28 13.69 -4.86
CA PHE A 131 32.35 12.86 -3.66
C PHE A 131 31.23 11.81 -3.61
N LEU A 132 29.97 12.21 -3.84
CA LEU A 132 28.84 11.28 -3.89
C LEU A 132 28.98 10.25 -5.00
N LEU A 133 29.26 10.69 -6.24
CA LEU A 133 29.35 9.78 -7.37
C LEU A 133 30.53 8.81 -7.26
N LYS A 134 31.66 9.27 -6.69
CA LYS A 134 32.79 8.40 -6.39
C LYS A 134 32.41 7.35 -5.35
N PHE A 135 31.80 7.77 -4.24
CA PHE A 135 31.33 6.84 -3.21
C PHE A 135 30.38 5.78 -3.78
N LEU A 136 29.37 6.19 -4.56
CA LEU A 136 28.43 5.25 -5.18
C LEU A 136 29.11 4.32 -6.18
N SER A 137 30.06 4.84 -6.97
CA SER A 137 30.85 4.03 -7.91
C SER A 137 31.71 2.98 -7.20
N ASP A 138 32.34 3.35 -6.08
CA ASP A 138 33.17 2.47 -5.25
C ASP A 138 32.33 1.35 -4.59
N LEU A 139 31.02 1.57 -4.37
CA LEU A 139 30.10 0.56 -3.86
C LEU A 139 29.62 -0.44 -4.91
N VAL A 140 29.62 -0.11 -6.20
CA VAL A 140 29.04 -0.96 -7.27
C VAL A 140 29.51 -2.42 -7.23
N PRO A 141 30.79 -2.74 -7.00
CA PRO A 141 31.25 -4.14 -6.96
C PRO A 141 30.59 -4.96 -5.84
N PHE A 142 30.24 -4.31 -4.72
CA PHE A 142 29.79 -4.95 -3.49
C PHE A 142 28.27 -4.84 -3.27
N ASP A 143 27.62 -3.88 -3.92
CA ASP A 143 26.21 -3.59 -3.71
C ASP A 143 25.30 -4.67 -4.31
N PRO A 144 24.30 -5.17 -3.55
CA PRO A 144 23.27 -6.06 -4.07
C PRO A 144 22.48 -5.48 -5.25
N PRO A 145 21.98 -6.32 -6.18
CA PRO A 145 21.23 -5.87 -7.36
C PRO A 145 20.06 -4.94 -7.05
N GLN A 146 19.35 -5.18 -5.94
CA GLN A 146 18.18 -4.39 -5.52
C GLN A 146 18.52 -2.89 -5.29
N TYR A 147 19.70 -2.58 -4.77
CA TYR A 147 20.13 -1.20 -4.52
C TYR A 147 20.67 -0.54 -5.79
N LEU A 148 21.41 -1.29 -6.62
CA LEU A 148 21.87 -0.82 -7.93
C LEU A 148 20.71 -0.46 -8.85
N LYS A 149 19.62 -1.25 -8.85
CA LYS A 149 18.38 -0.94 -9.56
C LYS A 149 17.82 0.42 -9.14
N VAL A 150 17.73 0.69 -7.83
CA VAL A 150 17.25 1.98 -7.31
C VAL A 150 18.13 3.14 -7.80
N HIS A 151 19.46 3.01 -7.77
CA HIS A 151 20.37 4.06 -8.24
C HIS A 151 20.25 4.35 -9.74
N VAL A 152 19.99 3.33 -10.56
CA VAL A 152 19.79 3.48 -12.00
C VAL A 152 18.41 4.09 -12.33
N MET A 153 17.37 3.69 -11.60
CA MET A 153 15.99 4.14 -11.82
C MET A 153 15.72 5.54 -11.26
N HIS A 154 16.34 5.85 -10.13
CA HIS A 154 16.17 7.11 -9.41
C HIS A 154 17.55 7.71 -9.12
N PRO A 155 18.30 8.10 -10.17
CA PRO A 155 19.64 8.63 -10.01
C PRO A 155 19.64 9.94 -9.20
N PRO A 156 20.76 10.25 -8.51
CA PRO A 156 20.90 11.52 -7.82
C PRO A 156 20.76 12.70 -8.80
N TYR A 157 20.26 13.82 -8.31
CA TYR A 157 20.12 15.03 -9.12
C TYR A 157 21.49 15.57 -9.53
N VAL A 158 21.72 15.74 -10.83
CA VAL A 158 22.97 16.29 -11.35
C VAL A 158 22.69 17.45 -12.29
N PRO A 159 23.25 18.66 -12.04
CA PRO A 159 23.14 19.79 -12.96
C PRO A 159 23.64 19.42 -14.36
N GLY A 160 22.99 19.94 -15.42
CA GLY A 160 23.28 19.57 -16.81
C GLY A 160 24.77 19.63 -17.19
N LYS A 161 25.52 20.61 -16.65
CA LYS A 161 26.97 20.78 -16.84
C LYS A 161 27.84 19.61 -16.38
N HIS A 162 27.34 18.73 -15.52
CA HIS A 162 28.09 17.57 -14.98
C HIS A 162 27.44 16.23 -15.34
N ARG A 163 26.53 16.22 -16.32
CA ARG A 163 25.74 15.03 -16.68
C ARG A 163 26.62 13.86 -17.15
N SER A 164 27.81 14.12 -17.69
CA SER A 164 28.77 13.08 -18.08
C SER A 164 29.19 12.18 -16.90
N LEU A 165 29.47 12.76 -15.72
CA LEU A 165 29.84 12.01 -14.51
C LEU A 165 28.72 11.07 -14.07
N LEU A 166 27.47 11.51 -14.21
CA LEU A 166 26.32 10.66 -13.92
C LEU A 166 26.19 9.50 -14.92
N GLN A 167 26.44 9.75 -16.21
CA GLN A 167 26.38 8.71 -17.23
C GLN A 167 27.47 7.64 -17.03
N GLU A 168 28.66 8.03 -16.59
CA GLU A 168 29.74 7.09 -16.23
C GLU A 168 29.29 6.14 -15.10
N PHE A 169 28.74 6.70 -14.02
CA PHE A 169 28.22 5.91 -12.90
C PHE A 169 27.04 5.00 -13.30
N ILE A 170 26.09 5.51 -14.08
CA ILE A 170 24.95 4.72 -14.56
C ILE A 170 25.44 3.58 -15.47
N SER A 171 26.39 3.85 -16.36
CA SER A 171 26.99 2.84 -17.23
C SER A 171 27.64 1.73 -16.40
N LEU A 172 28.48 2.09 -15.42
CA LEU A 172 29.13 1.15 -14.51
C LEU A 172 28.11 0.28 -13.77
N SER A 173 27.04 0.90 -13.24
CA SER A 173 25.97 0.19 -12.53
C SER A 173 25.19 -0.77 -13.43
N ARG A 174 24.91 -0.38 -14.68
CA ARG A 174 24.26 -1.24 -15.69
C ARG A 174 25.14 -2.41 -16.10
N THR A 175 26.43 -2.17 -16.30
CA THR A 175 27.41 -3.24 -16.59
C THR A 175 27.43 -4.25 -15.45
N ARG A 176 27.50 -3.79 -14.19
CA ARG A 176 27.49 -4.69 -13.04
C ARG A 176 26.19 -5.51 -12.94
N LEU A 177 25.04 -4.88 -13.19
CA LEU A 177 23.75 -5.59 -13.24
C LEU A 177 23.76 -6.67 -14.33
N SER A 178 24.29 -6.36 -15.51
CA SER A 178 24.47 -7.32 -16.61
C SER A 178 25.40 -8.48 -16.23
N ASP A 179 26.52 -8.21 -15.54
CA ASP A 179 27.46 -9.25 -15.06
C ASP A 179 26.80 -10.20 -14.06
N LEU A 180 25.91 -9.66 -13.22
CA LEU A 180 25.11 -10.43 -12.27
C LEU A 180 23.95 -11.20 -12.96
N LYS A 181 23.87 -11.18 -14.30
CA LYS A 181 22.79 -11.74 -15.13
C LYS A 181 21.41 -11.18 -14.79
N VAL A 182 21.37 -10.00 -14.18
CA VAL A 182 20.16 -9.23 -13.90
C VAL A 182 20.10 -8.15 -14.95
N SER A 183 19.46 -8.41 -16.10
CA SER A 183 19.43 -7.42 -17.16
C SER A 183 18.57 -6.22 -16.73
N VAL A 184 19.07 -5.00 -16.94
CA VAL A 184 18.24 -3.79 -16.84
C VAL A 184 17.14 -3.81 -17.93
N GLU A 185 17.37 -4.62 -18.96
CA GLU A 185 16.48 -4.94 -20.09
C GLU A 185 15.51 -6.10 -19.80
N GLN A 186 15.44 -6.64 -18.56
CA GLN A 186 14.34 -7.49 -18.08
C GLN A 186 13.00 -6.74 -18.02
N MET A 187 13.00 -5.46 -18.41
CA MET A 187 11.81 -4.67 -18.63
C MET A 187 10.95 -5.22 -19.77
N GLY A 188 9.75 -5.72 -19.45
CA GLY A 188 8.69 -5.96 -20.43
C GLY A 188 8.45 -4.73 -21.32
N MET A 189 7.81 -4.92 -22.48
CA MET A 189 7.53 -3.85 -23.46
C MET A 189 6.85 -2.62 -22.84
N TYR A 190 6.26 -2.79 -21.67
CA TYR A 190 5.55 -1.77 -20.91
C TYR A 190 6.15 -1.44 -19.53
N GLU A 191 7.38 -1.85 -19.14
CA GLU A 191 7.89 -1.88 -17.74
C GLU A 191 8.47 -0.55 -17.12
N VAL A 192 8.40 -0.42 -15.78
CA VAL A 192 8.82 0.66 -14.83
C VAL A 192 9.09 -0.10 -13.52
N VAL A 193 10.28 0.05 -12.95
CA VAL A 193 10.87 -0.83 -11.92
C VAL A 193 10.55 -0.36 -10.50
N SER A 194 9.98 -1.25 -9.66
CA SER A 194 9.93 -1.13 -8.19
C SER A 194 10.98 -2.07 -7.54
N GLY A 195 11.45 -1.70 -6.36
CA GLY A 195 12.71 -2.14 -5.73
C GLY A 195 12.64 -3.39 -4.84
N ALA A 196 11.67 -4.29 -5.05
CA ALA A 196 11.64 -5.57 -4.34
C ALA A 196 12.54 -6.61 -5.02
N ALA A 197 13.38 -7.29 -4.22
CA ALA A 197 14.26 -8.34 -4.69
C ALA A 197 13.45 -9.62 -4.95
N THR A 198 12.84 -9.72 -6.12
CA THR A 198 12.34 -10.99 -6.65
C THR A 198 13.09 -11.29 -7.93
N GLU A 199 13.75 -12.45 -7.99
CA GLU A 199 14.20 -13.01 -9.26
C GLU A 199 12.95 -13.39 -10.06
N VAL A 200 12.38 -12.42 -10.79
CA VAL A 200 11.21 -12.67 -11.64
C VAL A 200 11.66 -13.61 -12.76
N GLN A 201 11.05 -14.80 -12.82
CA GLN A 201 11.30 -15.71 -13.93
C GLN A 201 10.92 -15.02 -15.25
N PRO A 202 11.74 -15.13 -16.31
CA PRO A 202 11.54 -14.43 -17.59
C PRO A 202 10.24 -14.81 -18.33
N GLU A 203 9.53 -15.84 -17.87
CA GLU A 203 8.24 -16.30 -18.41
C GLU A 203 7.07 -15.42 -17.96
N CYS A 204 7.12 -14.85 -16.75
CA CYS A 204 6.06 -14.01 -16.19
C CYS A 204 5.94 -12.64 -16.91
N VAL A 205 7.07 -12.00 -17.25
CA VAL A 205 7.09 -10.69 -17.92
C VAL A 205 6.45 -10.76 -19.32
N ALA A 206 6.69 -11.86 -20.04
CA ALA A 206 6.11 -12.08 -21.37
C ALA A 206 4.59 -12.27 -21.32
N GLN A 207 4.07 -12.92 -20.28
CA GLN A 207 2.63 -13.10 -20.06
C GLN A 207 1.93 -11.76 -19.80
N GLN A 208 2.54 -10.89 -18.99
CA GLN A 208 2.00 -9.55 -18.73
C GLN A 208 1.98 -8.64 -19.96
N ASP A 209 3.01 -8.70 -20.80
CA ASP A 209 3.04 -7.97 -22.08
C ASP A 209 1.95 -8.45 -23.03
N VAL A 210 1.66 -9.76 -23.02
CA VAL A 210 0.56 -10.37 -23.79
C VAL A 210 -0.79 -9.87 -23.27
N GLU A 211 -1.01 -9.85 -21.96
CA GLU A 211 -2.26 -9.36 -21.36
C GLU A 211 -2.53 -7.89 -21.70
N LYS A 212 -1.52 -7.02 -21.58
CA LYS A 212 -1.65 -5.61 -21.98
C LYS A 212 -1.90 -5.43 -23.47
N ALA A 213 -1.22 -6.21 -24.30
CA ALA A 213 -1.46 -6.20 -25.74
C ALA A 213 -2.89 -6.63 -26.08
N LEU A 214 -3.43 -7.63 -25.38
CA LEU A 214 -4.81 -8.10 -25.54
C LEU A 214 -5.84 -7.07 -25.05
N ALA A 215 -5.59 -6.41 -23.92
CA ALA A 215 -6.46 -5.35 -23.40
C ALA A 215 -6.54 -4.16 -24.35
N LEU A 216 -5.39 -3.71 -24.89
CA LEU A 216 -5.34 -2.65 -25.90
C LEU A 216 -5.99 -3.06 -27.22
N PHE A 217 -5.83 -4.32 -27.62
CA PHE A 217 -6.51 -4.83 -28.81
C PHE A 217 -8.02 -4.91 -28.61
N GLN A 218 -8.50 -5.24 -27.40
CA GLN A 218 -9.93 -5.25 -27.08
C GLN A 218 -10.55 -3.86 -27.19
N SER A 219 -9.86 -2.83 -26.68
CA SER A 219 -10.38 -1.46 -26.67
C SER A 219 -10.29 -0.77 -28.05
N THR A 220 -9.29 -1.12 -28.86
CA THR A 220 -9.00 -0.41 -30.13
C THR A 220 -9.31 -1.20 -31.39
N GLY A 221 -9.44 -2.53 -31.29
CA GLY A 221 -9.58 -3.44 -32.43
C GLY A 221 -8.35 -3.48 -33.37
N ARG A 222 -7.22 -2.90 -32.97
CA ARG A 222 -6.00 -2.80 -33.80
C ARG A 222 -4.77 -3.25 -33.02
N ILE A 223 -3.77 -3.79 -33.72
CA ILE A 223 -2.49 -4.17 -33.11
C ILE A 223 -1.80 -2.89 -32.65
N SER A 224 -1.44 -2.82 -31.36
CA SER A 224 -0.74 -1.67 -30.79
C SER A 224 0.57 -1.38 -31.51
N ALA A 225 0.88 -0.10 -31.69
CA ALA A 225 2.16 0.36 -32.23
C ALA A 225 3.34 -0.23 -31.44
N THR A 226 3.22 -0.37 -30.12
CA THR A 226 4.25 -0.96 -29.25
C THR A 226 4.57 -2.41 -29.60
N VAL A 227 3.54 -3.22 -29.92
CA VAL A 227 3.71 -4.63 -30.32
C VAL A 227 4.32 -4.70 -31.72
N MET A 228 3.90 -3.82 -32.63
CA MET A 228 4.46 -3.72 -33.98
C MET A 228 5.92 -3.28 -33.96
N GLU A 229 6.27 -2.27 -33.18
CA GLU A 229 7.64 -1.79 -32.99
C GLU A 229 8.52 -2.88 -32.38
N ALA A 230 8.05 -3.60 -31.35
CA ALA A 230 8.82 -4.67 -30.76
C ALA A 230 9.03 -5.85 -31.72
N SER A 231 8.08 -6.14 -32.62
CA SER A 231 8.26 -7.14 -33.67
C SER A 231 9.39 -6.80 -34.65
N ILE A 232 9.77 -5.51 -34.74
CA ILE A 232 10.82 -4.99 -35.64
C ILE A 232 12.11 -4.73 -34.87
N PHE A 233 12.06 -3.91 -33.82
CA PHE A 233 13.21 -3.39 -33.08
C PHE A 233 13.63 -4.25 -31.89
N ARG A 234 12.74 -5.11 -31.37
CA ARG A 234 13.02 -6.05 -30.27
C ARG A 234 12.76 -7.50 -30.68
N ARG A 235 13.09 -7.83 -31.93
CA ARG A 235 12.81 -9.12 -32.57
C ARG A 235 13.22 -10.34 -31.73
N PRO A 236 14.39 -10.37 -31.04
CA PRO A 236 14.76 -11.49 -30.18
C PRO A 236 13.76 -11.72 -29.02
N TYR A 237 13.33 -10.66 -28.33
CA TYR A 237 12.33 -10.75 -27.26
C TYR A 237 10.96 -11.17 -27.80
N PHE A 238 10.54 -10.55 -28.91
CA PHE A 238 9.25 -10.84 -29.54
C PHE A 238 9.12 -12.33 -29.92
N LEU A 239 10.15 -12.91 -30.54
CA LEU A 239 10.12 -14.31 -30.99
C LEU A 239 10.35 -15.32 -29.87
N SER A 240 11.24 -15.04 -28.92
CA SER A 240 11.65 -16.03 -27.90
C SER A 240 10.84 -15.97 -26.60
N ARG A 241 10.10 -14.88 -26.35
CA ARG A 241 9.37 -14.67 -25.10
C ARG A 241 7.90 -14.31 -25.34
N PHE A 242 7.63 -13.22 -26.07
CA PHE A 242 6.26 -12.75 -26.29
C PHE A 242 5.41 -13.74 -27.09
N LEU A 243 5.92 -14.27 -28.22
CA LEU A 243 5.17 -15.26 -29.02
C LEU A 243 4.94 -16.59 -28.29
N PRO A 244 5.93 -17.20 -27.61
CA PRO A 244 5.69 -18.39 -26.80
C PRO A 244 4.66 -18.18 -25.68
N ALA A 245 4.67 -17.01 -25.02
CA ALA A 245 3.65 -16.66 -24.02
C ALA A 245 2.27 -16.41 -24.64
N LEU A 246 2.21 -15.82 -25.84
CA LEU A 246 0.95 -15.61 -26.57
C LEU A 246 0.35 -16.93 -27.09
N LEU A 247 1.21 -17.83 -27.57
CA LEU A 247 0.87 -19.11 -28.18
C LEU A 247 0.99 -20.28 -27.19
N THR A 248 0.75 -20.04 -25.90
CA THR A 248 0.68 -21.12 -24.91
C THR A 248 -0.50 -22.04 -25.22
N PRO A 249 -0.29 -23.36 -25.42
CA PRO A 249 -1.36 -24.29 -25.75
C PRO A 249 -2.49 -24.25 -24.72
N ARG A 250 -3.73 -24.23 -25.21
CA ARG A 250 -4.96 -24.16 -24.40
C ARG A 250 -6.13 -24.84 -25.09
N VAL A 251 -7.18 -25.14 -24.34
CA VAL A 251 -8.48 -25.55 -24.90
C VAL A 251 -9.11 -24.36 -25.63
N LEU A 252 -9.41 -24.52 -26.92
CA LEU A 252 -10.01 -23.46 -27.73
C LEU A 252 -11.52 -23.36 -27.48
N PRO A 253 -12.05 -22.17 -27.17
CA PRO A 253 -13.50 -21.96 -26.98
C PRO A 253 -14.26 -22.10 -28.31
N GLU A 254 -15.52 -22.56 -28.25
CA GLU A 254 -16.39 -22.71 -29.43
C GLU A 254 -16.66 -21.38 -30.15
N LYS A 255 -16.66 -20.27 -29.40
CA LYS A 255 -16.69 -18.90 -29.95
C LYS A 255 -15.30 -18.27 -29.85
N PRO A 256 -14.78 -17.64 -30.92
CA PRO A 256 -13.44 -17.08 -30.92
C PRO A 256 -13.34 -15.96 -29.88
N ASP A 257 -12.38 -16.09 -28.97
CA ASP A 257 -12.12 -15.09 -27.95
C ASP A 257 -11.18 -13.99 -28.44
N ASN A 258 -10.99 -12.96 -27.60
CA ASN A 258 -10.13 -11.82 -27.91
C ASN A 258 -8.68 -12.24 -28.23
N ARG A 259 -8.19 -13.30 -27.57
CA ARG A 259 -6.84 -13.83 -27.79
C ARG A 259 -6.71 -14.51 -29.17
N MET A 260 -7.72 -15.25 -29.63
CA MET A 260 -7.75 -15.79 -30.99
C MET A 260 -7.82 -14.68 -32.04
N ALA A 261 -8.67 -13.67 -31.83
CA ALA A 261 -8.78 -12.53 -32.75
C ALA A 261 -7.46 -11.75 -32.88
N PHE A 262 -6.72 -11.57 -31.77
CA PHE A 262 -5.42 -10.92 -31.78
C PHE A 262 -4.33 -11.74 -32.47
N ILE A 263 -4.30 -13.07 -32.25
CA ILE A 263 -3.38 -13.98 -32.93
C ILE A 263 -3.60 -13.94 -34.45
N GLU A 264 -4.85 -13.94 -34.91
CA GLU A 264 -5.17 -13.83 -36.34
C GLU A 264 -4.79 -12.48 -36.93
N ALA A 265 -4.98 -11.38 -36.18
CA ALA A 265 -4.52 -10.07 -36.62
C ALA A 265 -2.99 -10.03 -36.80
N LEU A 266 -2.23 -10.58 -35.86
CA LEU A 266 -0.76 -10.66 -35.94
C LEU A 266 -0.28 -11.59 -37.07
N ARG A 267 -1.02 -12.67 -37.34
CA ARG A 267 -0.77 -13.57 -38.47
C ARG A 267 -1.00 -12.86 -39.81
N LYS A 268 -2.12 -12.14 -39.96
CA LYS A 268 -2.45 -11.35 -41.15
C LYS A 268 -1.44 -10.23 -41.40
N ALA A 269 -0.80 -9.73 -40.34
CA ALA A 269 0.29 -8.75 -40.41
C ALA A 269 1.69 -9.39 -40.60
N GLU A 270 1.76 -10.69 -40.90
CA GLU A 270 3.00 -11.46 -41.13
C GLU A 270 3.99 -11.42 -39.95
N LYS A 271 3.51 -11.23 -38.72
CA LYS A 271 4.34 -11.18 -37.50
C LYS A 271 4.52 -12.53 -36.82
N ILE A 272 3.69 -13.52 -37.16
CA ILE A 272 3.80 -14.89 -36.63
C ILE A 272 4.31 -15.82 -37.74
N PRO A 273 5.47 -16.49 -37.57
CA PRO A 273 5.93 -17.52 -38.49
C PRO A 273 4.91 -18.65 -38.66
N ALA A 274 4.66 -19.08 -39.90
CA ALA A 274 3.67 -20.11 -40.22
C ALA A 274 3.89 -21.43 -39.45
N ALA A 275 5.16 -21.83 -39.24
CA ALA A 275 5.51 -23.02 -38.48
C ALA A 275 5.07 -22.95 -37.00
N LEU A 276 5.20 -21.78 -36.36
CA LEU A 276 4.79 -21.59 -34.95
C LEU A 276 3.27 -21.61 -34.81
N TYR A 277 2.56 -21.03 -35.78
CA TYR A 277 1.10 -21.03 -35.80
C TYR A 277 0.55 -22.46 -35.97
N SER A 278 1.07 -23.23 -36.93
CA SER A 278 0.65 -24.64 -37.14
C SER A 278 0.91 -25.50 -35.91
N SER A 279 2.09 -25.37 -35.30
CA SER A 279 2.46 -26.09 -34.07
C SER A 279 1.55 -25.75 -32.88
N TYR A 280 1.15 -24.48 -32.73
CA TYR A 280 0.22 -24.04 -31.72
C TYR A 280 -1.18 -24.67 -31.92
N THR A 281 -1.71 -24.65 -33.14
CA THR A 281 -3.04 -25.22 -33.43
C THR A 281 -3.10 -26.72 -33.16
N GLU A 282 -2.04 -27.46 -33.52
CA GLU A 282 -1.93 -28.90 -33.26
C GLU A 282 -1.85 -29.19 -31.75
N SER A 283 -1.10 -28.38 -31.00
CA SER A 283 -0.95 -28.52 -29.55
C SER A 283 -2.25 -28.22 -28.79
N CYS A 284 -3.05 -27.26 -29.25
CA CYS A 284 -4.37 -26.96 -28.69
C CYS A 284 -5.39 -28.09 -28.94
N MET A 285 -5.35 -28.73 -30.13
CA MET A 285 -6.19 -29.89 -30.43
C MET A 285 -5.83 -31.10 -29.56
N ARG A 286 -4.54 -31.29 -29.24
CA ARG A 286 -4.09 -32.35 -28.32
C ARG A 286 -4.60 -32.16 -26.88
N GLN A 287 -4.68 -30.92 -26.39
CA GLN A 287 -5.20 -30.63 -25.05
C GLN A 287 -6.72 -30.82 -24.93
N GLN A 288 -7.48 -30.75 -26.02
CA GLN A 288 -8.90 -31.13 -26.03
C GLN A 288 -9.13 -32.64 -25.82
N GLN A 289 -8.09 -33.48 -25.97
CA GLN A 289 -8.19 -34.94 -25.89
C GLN A 289 -7.58 -35.53 -24.61
N GLY A 290 -6.96 -34.72 -23.74
CA GLY A 290 -6.28 -35.18 -22.53
C GLY A 290 -6.69 -34.41 -21.28
N GLU A 291 -7.80 -34.79 -20.66
CA GLU A 291 -8.11 -34.41 -19.27
C GLU A 291 -7.42 -35.40 -18.32
N GLY A 292 -6.54 -34.91 -17.45
CA GLY A 292 -6.17 -35.63 -16.23
C GLY A 292 -4.76 -35.43 -15.70
N VAL A 293 -4.72 -34.85 -14.50
CA VAL A 293 -3.69 -34.98 -13.45
C VAL A 293 -2.53 -33.99 -13.46
N CYS A 294 -2.52 -33.12 -12.45
CA CYS A 294 -1.30 -32.75 -11.73
C CYS A 294 -1.61 -32.70 -10.23
N ASP A 295 -0.92 -33.56 -9.47
CA ASP A 295 -0.78 -33.51 -8.01
C ASP A 295 0.60 -32.93 -7.69
N ALA A 296 0.71 -32.07 -6.68
CA ALA A 296 1.91 -31.96 -5.83
C ALA A 296 1.59 -31.12 -4.57
N GLN A 297 1.72 -31.78 -3.42
CA GLN A 297 1.68 -31.17 -2.09
C GLN A 297 2.87 -30.23 -1.86
N GLU A 298 2.58 -28.94 -1.74
CA GLU A 298 3.38 -27.98 -0.97
C GLU A 298 2.51 -27.48 0.20
N GLN A 299 3.09 -27.35 1.39
CA GLN A 299 2.39 -26.86 2.58
C GLN A 299 1.76 -25.48 2.32
N ASP A 300 0.45 -25.35 2.55
CA ASP A 300 -0.32 -24.15 2.20
C ASP A 300 0.26 -22.88 2.87
N PRO A 301 0.76 -21.90 2.08
CA PRO A 301 1.34 -20.65 2.59
C PRO A 301 0.40 -19.84 3.51
N GLN A 302 -0.91 -20.08 3.44
CA GLN A 302 -1.93 -19.40 4.23
C GLN A 302 -1.89 -19.77 5.73
N VAL A 303 -1.37 -20.95 6.08
CA VAL A 303 -1.28 -21.42 7.48
C VAL A 303 -0.37 -20.49 8.30
N GLY A 304 0.70 -19.97 7.69
CA GLY A 304 1.61 -19.02 8.33
C GLY A 304 0.90 -17.72 8.71
N VAL A 305 0.16 -17.13 7.76
CA VAL A 305 -0.60 -15.88 7.97
C VAL A 305 -1.65 -16.04 9.06
N HIS A 306 -2.42 -17.13 9.00
CA HIS A 306 -3.42 -17.44 10.02
C HIS A 306 -2.79 -17.57 11.42
N THR A 307 -1.63 -18.22 11.52
CA THR A 307 -0.90 -18.37 12.79
C THR A 307 -0.48 -17.03 13.37
N GLN A 308 0.07 -16.12 12.55
CA GLN A 308 0.47 -14.78 12.99
C GLN A 308 -0.73 -13.93 13.42
N LEU A 309 -1.88 -14.04 12.75
CA LEU A 309 -3.12 -13.36 13.13
C LEU A 309 -3.68 -13.90 14.46
N LEU A 310 -3.62 -15.21 14.68
CA LEU A 310 -4.06 -15.82 15.95
C LEU A 310 -3.18 -15.38 17.12
N GLN A 311 -1.88 -15.23 16.89
CA GLN A 311 -0.96 -14.70 17.90
C GLN A 311 -1.20 -13.21 18.17
N LEU A 312 -1.48 -12.41 17.14
CA LEU A 312 -1.90 -11.01 17.31
C LEU A 312 -3.17 -10.90 18.16
N ARG A 313 -4.17 -11.72 17.86
CA ARG A 313 -5.42 -11.80 18.64
C ARG A 313 -5.15 -12.12 20.11
N ARG A 314 -4.24 -13.05 20.41
CA ARG A 314 -3.87 -13.38 21.80
C ARG A 314 -3.27 -12.17 22.51
N LEU A 315 -2.30 -11.49 21.90
CA LEU A 315 -1.69 -10.28 22.48
C LEU A 315 -2.73 -9.18 22.75
N LEU A 316 -3.66 -8.97 21.82
CA LEU A 316 -4.74 -7.99 22.00
C LEU A 316 -5.70 -8.39 23.12
N SER A 317 -5.99 -9.69 23.27
CA SER A 317 -6.86 -10.20 24.34
C SER A 317 -6.25 -10.12 25.73
N THR A 318 -4.92 -10.07 25.84
CA THR A 318 -4.20 -9.94 27.12
C THR A 318 -3.86 -8.49 27.46
N GLY A 319 -4.19 -7.52 26.60
CA GLY A 319 -3.79 -6.13 26.79
C GLY A 319 -2.27 -5.93 26.72
N ALA A 320 -1.60 -6.65 25.81
CA ALA A 320 -0.16 -6.58 25.62
C ALA A 320 0.35 -5.16 25.36
N ALA A 321 1.62 -4.91 25.69
CA ALA A 321 2.26 -3.62 25.46
C ALA A 321 2.33 -3.31 23.95
N GLU A 322 2.30 -2.01 23.61
CA GLU A 322 2.25 -1.56 22.22
C GLU A 322 3.43 -2.09 21.37
N GLY A 323 4.62 -2.20 21.96
CA GLY A 323 5.81 -2.75 21.29
C GLY A 323 5.65 -4.23 20.90
N GLU A 324 5.00 -5.05 21.75
CA GLU A 324 4.75 -6.46 21.46
C GLU A 324 3.76 -6.63 20.30
N VAL A 325 2.75 -5.76 20.26
CA VAL A 325 1.77 -5.73 19.17
C VAL A 325 2.43 -5.30 17.86
N ARG A 326 3.29 -4.26 17.88
CA ARG A 326 4.07 -3.85 16.69
C ARG A 326 5.01 -4.95 16.20
N ALA A 327 5.70 -5.62 17.11
CA ALA A 327 6.54 -6.77 16.80
C ALA A 327 5.76 -7.87 16.08
N GLN A 328 4.56 -8.19 16.57
CA GLN A 328 3.70 -9.18 15.95
C GLN A 328 3.19 -8.76 14.56
N VAL A 329 2.87 -7.48 14.36
CA VAL A 329 2.50 -6.95 13.04
C VAL A 329 3.69 -6.97 12.07
N ALA A 330 4.92 -6.73 12.54
CA ALA A 330 6.13 -6.86 11.72
C ALA A 330 6.37 -8.31 11.25
N LEU A 331 6.18 -9.29 12.14
CA LEU A 331 6.25 -10.72 11.80
C LEU A 331 5.17 -11.14 10.80
N LEU A 332 3.94 -10.61 10.98
CA LEU A 332 2.87 -10.78 10.01
C LEU A 332 3.23 -10.18 8.66
N SER A 333 3.78 -8.97 8.62
CA SER A 333 4.24 -8.32 7.38
C SER A 333 5.27 -9.16 6.64
N GLN A 334 6.27 -9.70 7.35
CA GLN A 334 7.28 -10.55 6.73
C GLN A 334 6.69 -11.86 6.19
N THR A 335 5.72 -12.44 6.90
CA THR A 335 5.01 -13.64 6.44
C THR A 335 4.17 -13.32 5.20
N LEU A 336 3.50 -12.17 5.19
CA LEU A 336 2.72 -11.69 4.06
C LEU A 336 3.60 -11.44 2.85
N SER A 337 4.81 -10.88 2.98
CA SER A 337 5.74 -10.75 1.85
C SER A 337 5.96 -12.09 1.13
N ARG A 338 6.19 -13.19 1.86
CA ARG A 338 6.41 -14.51 1.26
C ARG A 338 5.18 -15.07 0.54
N VAL A 339 3.99 -14.76 1.03
CA VAL A 339 2.72 -15.20 0.41
C VAL A 339 2.35 -14.30 -0.77
N CYS A 340 2.65 -13.00 -0.65
CA CYS A 340 2.34 -11.97 -1.64
C CYS A 340 3.41 -11.84 -2.73
N ASP A 341 4.56 -12.53 -2.64
CA ASP A 341 5.56 -12.63 -3.72
C ASP A 341 4.94 -13.09 -5.08
N HIS A 342 3.78 -13.77 -5.03
CA HIS A 342 2.99 -14.18 -6.18
C HIS A 342 1.96 -13.13 -6.66
N LEU A 343 1.53 -12.22 -5.77
CA LEU A 343 0.53 -11.17 -6.03
C LEU A 343 1.19 -9.83 -6.41
N ASP A 344 2.40 -9.56 -5.89
CA ASP A 344 3.17 -8.32 -6.06
C ASP A 344 3.86 -8.17 -7.44
N GLN A 345 3.61 -9.10 -8.37
CA GLN A 345 4.11 -9.05 -9.75
C GLN A 345 3.36 -8.02 -10.61
N GLN A 346 2.22 -7.53 -10.16
CA GLN A 346 1.52 -6.40 -10.74
C GLN A 346 1.95 -5.10 -10.03
N ARG A 347 2.22 -4.04 -10.81
CA ARG A 347 2.77 -2.78 -10.32
C ARG A 347 1.93 -2.11 -9.24
N GLU A 348 2.62 -1.41 -8.34
CA GLU A 348 2.11 -0.25 -7.59
C GLU A 348 1.28 0.66 -8.53
N CYS A 349 -0.03 0.68 -8.31
CA CYS A 349 -0.93 1.57 -9.03
C CYS A 349 -0.86 2.94 -8.35
N GLU A 350 -0.51 4.00 -9.10
CA GLU A 350 -0.57 5.39 -8.60
C GLU A 350 -1.99 5.78 -8.14
N SER A 351 -2.99 5.08 -8.66
CA SER A 351 -4.40 5.18 -8.26
C SER A 351 -5.06 3.82 -8.34
N ILE A 352 -5.81 3.42 -7.32
CA ILE A 352 -6.53 2.14 -7.29
C ILE A 352 -7.87 2.30 -8.01
N THR A 353 -8.13 1.51 -9.06
CA THR A 353 -9.44 1.53 -9.74
C THR A 353 -10.34 0.46 -9.16
N LEU A 354 -11.43 0.87 -8.49
CA LEU A 354 -12.46 0.01 -7.96
C LEU A 354 -13.62 -0.11 -8.96
N THR A 355 -13.80 -1.30 -9.53
CA THR A 355 -14.91 -1.65 -10.41
C THR A 355 -16.06 -2.27 -9.63
N LEU A 356 -17.27 -1.71 -9.79
CA LEU A 356 -18.53 -2.36 -9.38
C LEU A 356 -19.12 -3.10 -10.58
N ASP A 357 -18.55 -4.23 -10.97
CA ASP A 357 -19.15 -5.10 -11.99
C ASP A 357 -19.45 -6.48 -11.38
N PRO A 358 -20.73 -6.89 -11.32
CA PRO A 358 -21.13 -8.20 -10.79
C PRO A 358 -20.74 -9.40 -11.68
N HIS A 359 -20.27 -9.16 -12.92
CA HIS A 359 -19.95 -10.24 -13.88
C HIS A 359 -18.46 -10.47 -14.10
N THR A 360 -17.57 -9.64 -13.56
CA THR A 360 -16.14 -9.91 -13.57
C THR A 360 -15.80 -10.81 -12.37
N PRO A 361 -15.22 -12.02 -12.58
CA PRO A 361 -14.73 -12.82 -11.48
C PRO A 361 -13.54 -12.08 -10.87
N SER A 362 -13.78 -11.27 -9.83
CA SER A 362 -12.68 -10.73 -9.03
C SER A 362 -12.02 -11.94 -8.36
N HIS A 363 -10.87 -12.37 -8.86
CA HIS A 363 -10.04 -13.38 -8.21
C HIS A 363 -9.57 -12.78 -6.88
N THR A 364 -10.38 -12.90 -5.83
CA THR A 364 -9.99 -12.49 -4.48
C THR A 364 -9.05 -13.56 -3.96
N PRO A 365 -7.76 -13.25 -3.71
CA PRO A 365 -6.83 -14.21 -3.16
C PRO A 365 -7.38 -14.73 -1.83
N PRO A 366 -7.33 -16.05 -1.56
CA PRO A 366 -7.88 -16.63 -0.33
C PRO A 366 -7.29 -16.01 0.94
N VAL A 367 -6.03 -15.58 0.89
CA VAL A 367 -5.35 -14.85 1.97
C VAL A 367 -6.07 -13.56 2.39
N VAL A 368 -6.77 -12.88 1.48
CA VAL A 368 -7.52 -11.64 1.79
C VAL A 368 -8.67 -11.93 2.76
N ASN A 369 -9.40 -13.03 2.56
CA ASN A 369 -10.47 -13.42 3.46
C ASN A 369 -9.92 -13.83 4.83
N VAL A 370 -8.78 -14.53 4.86
CA VAL A 370 -8.09 -14.89 6.12
C VAL A 370 -7.68 -13.63 6.90
N ILE A 371 -7.14 -12.61 6.22
CA ILE A 371 -6.76 -11.34 6.83
C ILE A 371 -7.98 -10.60 7.37
N LEU A 372 -9.06 -10.46 6.57
CA LEU A 372 -10.27 -9.76 6.99
C LEU A 372 -10.95 -10.48 8.16
N GLN A 373 -11.02 -11.81 8.14
CA GLN A 373 -11.56 -12.60 9.24
C GLN A 373 -10.70 -12.45 10.49
N GLY A 374 -9.37 -12.60 10.38
CA GLY A 374 -8.45 -12.42 11.50
C GLY A 374 -8.51 -11.00 12.08
N PHE A 375 -8.68 -9.98 11.23
CA PHE A 375 -8.92 -8.61 11.65
C PHE A 375 -10.21 -8.46 12.45
N CYS A 376 -11.33 -9.04 11.98
CA CYS A 376 -12.59 -9.03 12.72
C CYS A 376 -12.43 -9.65 14.11
N GLU A 377 -11.76 -10.79 14.20
CA GLU A 377 -11.50 -11.46 15.48
C GLU A 377 -10.59 -10.62 16.41
N CYS A 378 -9.60 -9.93 15.85
CA CYS A 378 -8.71 -9.03 16.60
C CYS A 378 -9.47 -7.81 17.15
N VAL A 379 -10.34 -7.18 16.36
CA VAL A 379 -11.19 -6.06 16.80
C VAL A 379 -12.07 -6.49 17.97
N LEU A 380 -12.73 -7.65 17.85
CA LEU A 380 -13.59 -8.15 18.93
C LEU A 380 -12.78 -8.50 20.20
N ALA A 381 -11.57 -9.02 20.05
CA ALA A 381 -10.69 -9.30 21.18
C ALA A 381 -10.24 -8.01 21.88
N ALA A 382 -9.81 -6.99 21.12
CA ALA A 382 -9.34 -5.72 21.66
C ALA A 382 -10.47 -4.95 22.38
N CYS A 383 -11.66 -4.88 21.78
CA CYS A 383 -12.83 -4.21 22.36
C CYS A 383 -13.33 -4.84 23.66
N ARG A 384 -12.97 -6.11 23.96
CA ARG A 384 -13.29 -6.75 25.25
C ARG A 384 -12.36 -6.32 26.38
N VAL A 385 -11.16 -5.84 26.06
CA VAL A 385 -10.14 -5.48 27.05
C VAL A 385 -10.24 -4.02 27.42
N ALA A 386 -10.34 -3.13 26.42
CA ALA A 386 -10.38 -1.69 26.64
C ALA A 386 -11.25 -0.98 25.59
N PRO A 387 -11.83 0.19 25.92
CA PRO A 387 -12.50 1.04 24.93
C PRO A 387 -11.51 1.59 23.88
N PRO A 388 -11.98 1.97 22.67
CA PRO A 388 -11.12 2.37 21.55
C PRO A 388 -10.07 3.45 21.88
N ASN A 389 -10.43 4.45 22.68
CA ASN A 389 -9.53 5.51 23.13
C ASN A 389 -8.38 5.04 24.06
N ARG A 390 -8.52 3.89 24.71
CA ARG A 390 -7.51 3.31 25.62
C ARG A 390 -6.81 2.08 25.02
N GLN A 391 -7.17 1.68 23.80
CA GLN A 391 -6.47 0.63 23.08
C GLN A 391 -5.14 1.17 22.54
N CYS A 392 -4.16 0.27 22.39
CA CYS A 392 -2.96 0.59 21.61
C CYS A 392 -3.35 0.91 20.15
N GLN A 393 -2.55 1.71 19.43
CA GLN A 393 -2.86 2.13 18.04
C GLN A 393 -2.64 1.00 17.01
N TRP A 394 -2.96 -0.24 17.37
CA TRP A 394 -2.67 -1.44 16.60
C TRP A 394 -3.37 -1.45 15.24
N VAL A 395 -4.60 -0.92 15.14
CA VAL A 395 -5.33 -0.89 13.86
C VAL A 395 -4.62 0.02 12.86
N GLY A 396 -4.13 1.18 13.29
CA GLY A 396 -3.36 2.09 12.45
C GLY A 396 -2.04 1.45 11.99
N VAL A 397 -1.32 0.76 12.88
CA VAL A 397 -0.08 0.03 12.51
C VAL A 397 -0.37 -1.11 11.53
N PHE A 398 -1.43 -1.88 11.78
CA PHE A 398 -1.88 -2.97 10.92
C PHE A 398 -2.26 -2.43 9.53
N LEU A 399 -2.98 -1.32 9.46
CA LEU A 399 -3.39 -0.72 8.20
C LEU A 399 -2.19 -0.15 7.43
N LYS A 400 -1.24 0.52 8.09
CA LYS A 400 0.01 0.98 7.46
C LYS A 400 0.81 -0.19 6.87
N MET A 401 0.82 -1.33 7.57
CA MET A 401 1.42 -2.57 7.06
C MET A 401 0.71 -3.04 5.78
N LEU A 402 -0.63 -3.06 5.77
CA LEU A 402 -1.40 -3.41 4.57
C LEU A 402 -1.15 -2.44 3.42
N ILE A 403 -1.20 -1.13 3.66
CA ILE A 403 -0.93 -0.09 2.64
C ILE A 403 0.46 -0.29 2.01
N GLY A 404 1.44 -0.74 2.82
CA GLY A 404 2.77 -1.10 2.35
C GLY A 404 2.81 -2.23 1.31
N HIS A 405 1.86 -3.17 1.38
CA HIS A 405 1.67 -4.26 0.42
C HIS A 405 0.62 -3.83 -0.62
N THR A 406 1.00 -2.97 -1.55
CA THR A 406 0.07 -2.24 -2.44
C THR A 406 -0.91 -3.13 -3.22
N GLN A 407 -0.48 -4.32 -3.68
CA GLN A 407 -1.37 -5.25 -4.38
C GLN A 407 -2.34 -5.93 -3.43
N LEU A 408 -1.85 -6.43 -2.30
CA LEU A 408 -2.69 -7.02 -1.26
C LEU A 408 -3.74 -6.01 -0.78
N TYR A 409 -3.33 -4.76 -0.56
CA TYR A 409 -4.21 -3.66 -0.19
C TYR A 409 -5.29 -3.40 -1.24
N THR A 410 -4.93 -3.41 -2.52
CA THR A 410 -5.89 -3.28 -3.62
C THR A 410 -6.93 -4.39 -3.60
N HIS A 411 -6.51 -5.65 -3.44
CA HIS A 411 -7.43 -6.78 -3.34
C HIS A 411 -8.30 -6.72 -2.07
N ILE A 412 -7.77 -6.22 -0.96
CA ILE A 412 -8.54 -5.94 0.26
C ILE A 412 -9.61 -4.90 -0.03
N LEU A 413 -9.29 -3.78 -0.68
CA LEU A 413 -10.28 -2.75 -1.02
C LEU A 413 -11.38 -3.27 -1.96
N HIS A 414 -11.03 -4.07 -2.98
CA HIS A 414 -12.03 -4.72 -3.84
C HIS A 414 -12.93 -5.67 -3.04
N ARG A 415 -12.35 -6.47 -2.13
CA ARG A 415 -13.13 -7.38 -1.31
C ARG A 415 -14.03 -6.63 -0.33
N LEU A 416 -13.55 -5.55 0.27
CA LEU A 416 -14.35 -4.66 1.12
C LEU A 416 -15.51 -4.04 0.36
N LEU A 417 -15.25 -3.53 -0.85
CA LEU A 417 -16.28 -3.01 -1.74
C LEU A 417 -17.35 -4.06 -2.02
N GLN A 418 -16.95 -5.29 -2.34
CA GLN A 418 -17.85 -6.41 -2.59
C GLN A 418 -18.68 -6.76 -1.35
N LEU A 419 -18.04 -6.82 -0.17
CA LEU A 419 -18.71 -7.11 1.10
C LEU A 419 -19.75 -6.04 1.45
N LEU A 420 -19.41 -4.77 1.29
CA LEU A 420 -20.30 -3.65 1.62
C LEU A 420 -21.44 -3.49 0.60
N TYR A 421 -21.15 -3.59 -0.70
CA TYR A 421 -22.13 -3.34 -1.77
C TYR A 421 -23.03 -4.55 -2.04
N LEU A 422 -22.47 -5.76 -2.15
CA LEU A 422 -23.23 -6.96 -2.53
C LEU A 422 -23.71 -7.79 -1.33
N GLN A 423 -22.87 -7.91 -0.29
CA GLN A 423 -23.13 -8.80 0.85
C GLN A 423 -23.58 -8.07 2.11
N GLY A 424 -23.69 -6.74 2.07
CA GLY A 424 -23.93 -5.90 3.27
C GLY A 424 -25.08 -6.39 4.16
N PRO A 425 -26.30 -6.57 3.62
CA PRO A 425 -27.45 -7.01 4.41
C PRO A 425 -27.30 -8.40 5.06
N SER A 426 -26.43 -9.27 4.55
CA SER A 426 -26.21 -10.61 5.11
C SER A 426 -25.06 -10.68 6.12
N LEU A 427 -24.32 -9.58 6.35
CA LEU A 427 -23.23 -9.53 7.30
C LEU A 427 -23.75 -9.56 8.74
N SER A 428 -23.11 -10.38 9.60
CA SER A 428 -23.41 -10.39 11.03
C SER A 428 -23.00 -9.06 11.70
N PRO A 429 -23.60 -8.67 12.83
CA PRO A 429 -23.24 -7.44 13.55
C PRO A 429 -21.76 -7.30 13.90
N ALA A 430 -21.09 -8.41 14.23
CA ALA A 430 -19.66 -8.44 14.53
C ALA A 430 -18.80 -8.04 13.32
N HIS A 431 -19.13 -8.58 12.14
CA HIS A 431 -18.49 -8.19 10.88
C HIS A 431 -18.78 -6.73 10.54
N VAL A 432 -20.02 -6.25 10.72
CA VAL A 432 -20.38 -4.83 10.49
C VAL A 432 -19.53 -3.90 11.36
N LEU A 433 -19.37 -4.22 12.65
CA LEU A 433 -18.51 -3.46 13.56
C LEU A 433 -17.06 -3.42 13.08
N ALA A 434 -16.46 -4.57 12.79
CA ALA A 434 -15.07 -4.62 12.35
C ALA A 434 -14.84 -3.87 11.03
N LEU A 435 -15.74 -4.00 10.05
CA LEU A 435 -15.63 -3.28 8.79
C LEU A 435 -15.82 -1.76 8.97
N ALA A 436 -16.70 -1.34 9.87
CA ALA A 436 -16.87 0.07 10.22
C ALA A 436 -15.61 0.66 10.89
N VAL A 437 -15.01 -0.08 11.83
CA VAL A 437 -13.70 0.27 12.43
C VAL A 437 -12.64 0.44 11.33
N LEU A 438 -12.58 -0.51 10.39
CA LEU A 438 -11.61 -0.46 9.30
C LEU A 438 -11.80 0.79 8.43
N VAL A 439 -13.03 1.16 8.09
CA VAL A 439 -13.32 2.37 7.27
C VAL A 439 -12.96 3.66 8.00
N VAL A 440 -13.22 3.76 9.31
CA VAL A 440 -12.81 4.91 10.14
C VAL A 440 -11.28 5.03 10.18
N GLU A 441 -10.57 3.93 10.38
CA GLU A 441 -9.11 3.91 10.45
C GLU A 441 -8.46 4.17 9.09
N LEU A 442 -9.13 3.75 8.01
CA LEU A 442 -8.79 4.10 6.63
C LEU A 442 -8.87 5.60 6.39
N HIS A 443 -9.87 6.25 6.98
CA HIS A 443 -10.03 7.70 6.89
C HIS A 443 -8.94 8.45 7.65
N VAL A 444 -8.52 7.93 8.81
CA VAL A 444 -7.39 8.47 9.58
C VAL A 444 -6.07 8.34 8.81
N CYS A 445 -5.89 7.24 8.06
CA CYS A 445 -4.68 7.00 7.27
C CYS A 445 -4.76 7.49 5.81
N ARG A 446 -5.77 8.32 5.46
CA ARG A 446 -6.06 8.72 4.07
C ARG A 446 -4.88 9.36 3.34
N ASP A 447 -4.03 10.11 4.06
CA ASP A 447 -2.89 10.83 3.46
C ASP A 447 -1.75 9.89 3.05
N GLN A 448 -1.75 8.66 3.57
CA GLN A 448 -0.75 7.62 3.26
C GLN A 448 -1.28 6.61 2.23
N SER A 449 -2.58 6.60 1.96
CA SER A 449 -3.20 5.69 1.00
C SER A 449 -3.20 6.26 -0.42
N PRO A 450 -2.95 5.44 -1.46
CA PRO A 450 -3.10 5.91 -2.83
C PRO A 450 -4.58 6.26 -3.12
N PRO A 451 -4.83 7.27 -3.96
CA PRO A 451 -6.18 7.65 -4.33
C PRO A 451 -6.94 6.52 -5.05
N VAL A 452 -8.27 6.55 -4.96
CA VAL A 452 -9.16 5.55 -5.54
C VAL A 452 -10.07 6.17 -6.62
N HIS A 453 -10.19 5.49 -7.75
CA HIS A 453 -11.17 5.77 -8.80
C HIS A 453 -12.29 4.74 -8.76
N LEU A 454 -13.52 5.18 -8.56
CA LEU A 454 -14.70 4.33 -8.69
C LEU A 454 -15.16 4.34 -10.15
N SER A 455 -15.00 3.22 -10.85
CA SER A 455 -15.56 3.04 -12.19
C SER A 455 -16.92 2.37 -12.09
N HIS A 456 -17.99 3.15 -12.30
CA HIS A 456 -19.34 2.63 -12.45
C HIS A 456 -19.53 2.09 -13.87
N SER A 457 -19.32 0.78 -14.07
CA SER A 457 -19.77 0.12 -15.29
C SER A 457 -21.28 -0.07 -15.24
N THR A 458 -22.02 0.97 -15.66
CA THR A 458 -23.43 0.96 -16.13
C THR A 458 -24.45 0.10 -15.36
N CYS A 459 -25.36 0.76 -14.61
CA CYS A 459 -26.83 0.58 -14.65
C CYS A 459 -27.53 1.37 -13.53
N LEU A 460 -27.82 2.66 -13.77
CA LEU A 460 -28.94 3.38 -13.13
C LEU A 460 -29.66 4.21 -14.20
N THR A 461 -30.14 3.55 -15.25
CA THR A 461 -31.29 4.07 -16.00
C THR A 461 -32.53 3.75 -15.17
N HIS A 462 -32.91 4.62 -14.25
CA HIS A 462 -34.28 4.94 -13.82
C HIS A 462 -34.22 5.87 -12.61
N SER A 463 -34.11 7.17 -12.86
CA SER A 463 -34.72 8.18 -11.99
C SER A 463 -35.11 9.37 -12.85
N THR A 464 -36.26 9.24 -13.50
CA THR A 464 -37.06 10.39 -13.94
C THR A 464 -37.53 11.13 -12.68
N CYS A 465 -37.02 12.36 -12.50
CA CYS A 465 -37.47 13.49 -11.65
C CYS A 465 -36.20 14.23 -11.15
N LEU A 466 -35.61 15.11 -11.95
CA LEU A 466 -35.88 16.55 -12.12
C LEU A 466 -34.85 17.43 -11.37
N THR A 467 -34.11 18.18 -12.18
CA THR A 467 -33.50 19.51 -11.95
C THR A 467 -32.43 19.69 -10.86
N HIS A 468 -31.23 19.18 -11.12
CA HIS A 468 -30.00 20.00 -11.20
C HIS A 468 -28.94 19.18 -11.95
N SER A 469 -28.93 19.37 -13.27
CA SER A 469 -28.04 18.67 -14.18
C SER A 469 -26.63 19.23 -14.05
N THR A 470 -25.74 18.48 -13.41
CA THR A 470 -24.33 18.43 -13.80
C THR A 470 -24.00 16.98 -14.14
N CYS A 471 -23.77 16.73 -15.42
CA CYS A 471 -23.28 15.45 -15.93
C CYS A 471 -22.06 15.00 -15.11
N LEU A 472 -22.15 13.86 -14.44
CA LEU A 472 -21.01 13.19 -13.82
C LEU A 472 -20.16 12.53 -14.92
N THR A 473 -19.41 13.33 -15.66
CA THR A 473 -18.34 12.89 -16.58
C THR A 473 -16.94 13.09 -15.99
N HIS A 474 -16.83 13.32 -14.69
CA HIS A 474 -15.55 13.35 -13.99
C HIS A 474 -15.37 12.08 -13.14
N SER A 475 -14.42 11.23 -13.53
CA SER A 475 -13.81 10.25 -12.64
C SER A 475 -13.26 10.99 -11.43
N THR A 476 -14.02 11.05 -10.34
CA THR A 476 -13.63 11.77 -9.14
C THR A 476 -12.62 10.91 -8.40
N CYS A 477 -11.43 11.46 -8.21
CA CYS A 477 -10.37 10.89 -7.38
C CYS A 477 -10.81 11.02 -5.91
N LEU A 478 -11.03 9.90 -5.23
CA LEU A 478 -11.53 9.88 -3.85
C LEU A 478 -10.54 9.16 -2.95
N SER A 479 -10.57 9.46 -1.65
CA SER A 479 -9.90 8.62 -0.67
C SER A 479 -10.58 7.25 -0.58
N PRO A 480 -9.86 6.17 -0.24
CA PRO A 480 -10.46 4.84 -0.11
C PRO A 480 -11.67 4.80 0.82
N SER A 481 -11.63 5.54 1.94
CA SER A 481 -12.74 5.61 2.88
C SER A 481 -13.98 6.28 2.27
N GLU A 482 -13.81 7.33 1.47
CA GLU A 482 -14.91 8.04 0.80
C GLU A 482 -15.49 7.19 -0.33
N ALA A 483 -14.65 6.46 -1.05
CA ALA A 483 -15.08 5.53 -2.08
C ALA A 483 -15.94 4.39 -1.51
N LEU A 484 -15.50 3.76 -0.41
CA LEU A 484 -16.27 2.71 0.27
C LEU A 484 -17.57 3.25 0.87
N SER A 485 -17.54 4.47 1.41
CA SER A 485 -18.74 5.14 1.94
C SER A 485 -19.77 5.41 0.85
N ASP A 486 -19.32 5.73 -0.37
CA ASP A 486 -20.20 5.95 -1.51
C ASP A 486 -20.80 4.65 -2.07
N ALA A 487 -20.07 3.55 -1.92
CA ALA A 487 -20.52 2.25 -2.37
C ALA A 487 -21.55 1.59 -1.44
N LEU A 488 -21.93 2.17 -0.29
CA LEU A 488 -22.96 1.57 0.56
C LEU A 488 -24.31 1.53 -0.18
N PRO A 489 -25.06 0.41 -0.13
CA PRO A 489 -26.30 0.25 -0.87
C PRO A 489 -27.39 1.17 -0.31
N PHE A 490 -28.15 1.81 -1.20
CA PHE A 490 -29.18 2.78 -0.83
C PHE A 490 -30.52 2.58 -1.56
N SER A 491 -30.57 1.68 -2.54
CA SER A 491 -31.71 1.53 -3.45
C SER A 491 -32.85 0.65 -2.89
N THR A 492 -32.54 -0.25 -1.95
CA THR A 492 -33.51 -1.22 -1.39
C THR A 492 -33.74 -0.96 0.10
N ALA A 493 -34.87 -1.42 0.64
CA ALA A 493 -35.16 -1.30 2.07
C ALA A 493 -34.09 -1.96 2.95
N SER A 494 -33.67 -3.19 2.59
CA SER A 494 -32.60 -3.91 3.29
C SER A 494 -31.24 -3.22 3.13
N GLY A 495 -30.98 -2.59 1.98
CA GLY A 495 -29.78 -1.78 1.76
C GLY A 495 -29.75 -0.54 2.64
N MET A 496 -30.86 0.22 2.70
CA MET A 496 -30.99 1.39 3.57
C MET A 496 -30.83 1.04 5.06
N GLU A 497 -31.43 -0.07 5.51
CA GLU A 497 -31.28 -0.54 6.89
C GLU A 497 -29.82 -0.92 7.21
N PHE A 498 -29.16 -1.68 6.33
CA PHE A 498 -27.74 -1.99 6.47
C PHE A 498 -26.89 -0.73 6.49
N CYS A 499 -27.13 0.21 5.57
CA CYS A 499 -26.39 1.48 5.48
C CYS A 499 -26.54 2.30 6.76
N LEU A 500 -27.75 2.39 7.33
CA LEU A 500 -27.99 3.06 8.61
C LEU A 500 -27.19 2.40 9.73
N ARG A 501 -27.29 1.07 9.87
CA ARG A 501 -26.55 0.31 10.90
C ARG A 501 -25.05 0.53 10.77
N PHE A 502 -24.51 0.46 9.55
CA PHE A 502 -23.09 0.68 9.29
C PHE A 502 -22.66 2.10 9.67
N CYS A 503 -23.43 3.11 9.25
CA CYS A 503 -23.12 4.51 9.54
C CYS A 503 -23.14 4.80 11.05
N VAL A 504 -24.16 4.33 11.77
CA VAL A 504 -24.25 4.51 13.23
C VAL A 504 -23.05 3.88 13.93
N VAL A 505 -22.69 2.64 13.58
CA VAL A 505 -21.55 1.95 14.20
C VAL A 505 -20.23 2.66 13.94
N ALA A 506 -20.01 3.15 12.71
CA ALA A 506 -18.81 3.92 12.36
C ALA A 506 -18.70 5.21 13.17
N VAL A 507 -19.80 5.98 13.29
CA VAL A 507 -19.85 7.21 14.08
C VAL A 507 -19.65 6.93 15.57
N CYS A 508 -20.33 5.92 16.13
CA CYS A 508 -20.14 5.54 17.53
C CYS A 508 -18.70 5.12 17.83
N TYR A 509 -18.05 4.36 16.94
CA TYR A 509 -16.64 4.01 17.11
C TYR A 509 -15.74 5.24 17.05
N ALA A 510 -15.96 6.15 16.09
CA ALA A 510 -15.19 7.38 15.97
C ALA A 510 -15.31 8.26 17.23
N LEU A 511 -16.52 8.41 17.77
CA LEU A 511 -16.77 9.14 19.03
C LEU A 511 -16.07 8.49 20.23
N CYS A 512 -16.10 7.15 20.32
CA CYS A 512 -15.40 6.43 21.37
C CYS A 512 -13.87 6.48 21.23
N LYS A 513 -13.37 6.74 20.03
CA LYS A 513 -11.94 6.86 19.74
C LYS A 513 -11.43 8.27 19.98
N SER A 514 -12.20 9.31 19.64
CA SER A 514 -11.84 10.70 19.92
C SER A 514 -11.69 10.89 21.42
N THR A 515 -10.52 11.32 21.86
CA THR A 515 -10.18 11.41 23.29
C THR A 515 -10.55 12.76 23.91
N SER A 516 -10.85 13.77 23.08
CA SER A 516 -11.09 15.14 23.50
C SER A 516 -12.20 15.81 22.68
N HIS A 517 -12.93 16.74 23.29
CA HIS A 517 -13.92 17.60 22.61
C HIS A 517 -13.27 18.56 21.58
N THR A 518 -11.94 18.63 21.53
CA THR A 518 -11.14 19.49 20.65
C THR A 518 -10.70 18.81 19.35
N GLU A 519 -10.77 17.47 19.25
CA GLU A 519 -10.48 16.77 17.99
C GLU A 519 -11.68 16.92 17.05
N GLU A 520 -11.47 17.53 15.88
CA GLU A 520 -12.54 17.62 14.88
C GLU A 520 -12.95 16.21 14.44
N LEU A 521 -14.23 15.86 14.64
CA LEU A 521 -14.80 14.56 14.24
C LEU A 521 -14.66 14.30 12.72
N THR A 522 -14.47 15.36 11.95
CA THR A 522 -14.12 15.35 10.51
C THR A 522 -12.83 14.57 10.23
N HIS A 523 -11.93 14.47 11.21
CA HIS A 523 -10.68 13.71 11.06
C HIS A 523 -10.91 12.18 11.07
N PHE A 524 -12.00 11.71 11.71
CA PHE A 524 -12.29 10.30 11.89
C PHE A 524 -13.43 9.80 10.98
N ILE A 525 -14.39 10.66 10.66
CA ILE A 525 -15.63 10.25 9.98
C ILE A 525 -15.61 10.75 8.52
N PRO A 526 -15.70 9.83 7.53
CA PRO A 526 -15.88 10.22 6.12
C PRO A 526 -17.12 11.07 5.93
N SER A 527 -16.99 12.15 5.16
CA SER A 527 -18.04 13.14 4.94
C SER A 527 -19.29 12.54 4.29
N ARG A 528 -19.12 11.62 3.34
CA ARG A 528 -20.24 10.93 2.67
C ARG A 528 -21.00 10.00 3.62
N LEU A 529 -20.29 9.34 4.54
CA LEU A 529 -20.89 8.47 5.54
C LEU A 529 -21.75 9.30 6.51
N TYR A 530 -21.22 10.42 6.99
CA TYR A 530 -21.96 11.32 7.88
C TYR A 530 -23.22 11.90 7.21
N LYS A 531 -23.11 12.37 5.95
CA LYS A 531 -24.27 12.87 5.19
C LYS A 531 -25.34 11.80 4.99
N ARG A 532 -24.95 10.55 4.73
CA ARG A 532 -25.89 9.42 4.62
C ARG A 532 -26.59 9.11 5.92
N LEU A 533 -25.89 9.20 7.05
CA LEU A 533 -26.49 9.03 8.38
C LEU A 533 -27.58 10.07 8.63
N LEU A 534 -27.27 11.35 8.40
CA LEU A 534 -28.20 12.46 8.58
C LEU A 534 -29.46 12.32 7.71
N PHE A 535 -29.31 11.77 6.51
CA PHE A 535 -30.45 11.52 5.63
C PHE A 535 -31.25 10.27 6.03
N LEU A 536 -30.58 9.18 6.44
CA LEU A 536 -31.22 7.89 6.75
C LEU A 536 -31.95 7.86 8.09
N MET A 537 -31.37 8.50 9.12
CA MET A 537 -31.95 8.52 10.47
C MET A 537 -33.41 9.01 10.48
N PRO A 538 -33.74 10.22 10.00
CA PRO A 538 -35.12 10.70 9.98
C PRO A 538 -36.00 9.91 8.98
N ARG A 539 -35.41 9.33 7.93
CA ARG A 539 -36.16 8.56 6.93
C ARG A 539 -36.67 7.24 7.50
N LEU A 540 -35.81 6.48 8.17
CA LEU A 540 -36.09 5.14 8.67
C LEU A 540 -36.62 5.10 10.11
N VAL A 541 -36.34 6.12 10.92
CA VAL A 541 -36.74 6.22 12.33
C VAL A 541 -37.63 7.46 12.48
N PRO A 542 -38.96 7.33 12.32
CA PRO A 542 -39.88 8.47 12.32
C PRO A 542 -39.87 9.27 13.61
N GLU A 543 -39.56 8.65 14.76
CA GLU A 543 -39.52 9.33 16.07
C GLU A 543 -38.52 10.50 16.08
N LEU A 544 -37.43 10.38 15.31
CA LEU A 544 -36.36 11.38 15.27
C LEU A 544 -36.70 12.63 14.46
N ARG A 545 -37.80 12.63 13.68
CA ARG A 545 -38.23 13.81 12.89
C ARG A 545 -38.69 14.97 13.78
N SER A 546 -39.20 14.67 14.97
CA SER A 546 -39.67 15.66 15.93
C SER A 546 -38.54 16.50 16.53
N GLY A 547 -37.37 15.88 16.77
CA GLY A 547 -36.17 16.58 17.27
C GLY A 547 -35.51 17.50 16.26
N VAL A 548 -35.59 17.18 14.96
CA VAL A 548 -35.06 18.04 13.88
C VAL A 548 -35.86 19.35 13.79
N LEU A 549 -37.20 19.27 13.91
CA LEU A 549 -38.09 20.44 13.91
C LEU A 549 -37.99 21.29 15.18
N ALA A 550 -37.46 20.75 16.27
CA ALA A 550 -37.24 21.48 17.52
C ALA A 550 -35.89 22.21 17.51
N ALA A 551 -34.84 21.62 16.93
CA ALA A 551 -33.54 22.25 16.77
C ALA A 551 -33.58 23.45 15.81
N GLU A 552 -34.34 23.36 14.70
CA GLU A 552 -34.50 24.48 13.76
C GLU A 552 -35.26 25.68 14.36
N ARG A 553 -36.11 25.48 15.37
CA ARG A 553 -36.80 26.61 16.05
C ARG A 553 -35.93 27.33 17.07
N GLN A 554 -34.89 26.68 17.56
CA GLN A 554 -34.04 27.24 18.61
C GLN A 554 -32.97 28.18 18.05
N ASP A 555 -32.62 28.05 16.76
CA ASP A 555 -31.74 28.99 16.06
C ASP A 555 -32.48 30.26 15.56
N ASP A 556 -33.82 30.23 15.47
CA ASP A 556 -34.64 31.38 15.04
C ASP A 556 -35.12 32.27 16.21
N ASP A 557 -35.12 31.75 17.45
CA ASP A 557 -35.62 32.46 18.65
C ASP A 557 -34.52 33.29 19.38
N ASP A 558 -33.25 33.20 18.98
CA ASP A 558 -32.12 33.92 19.63
C ASP A 558 -31.87 35.34 19.06
N ASP A 559 -32.66 35.80 18.08
CA ASP A 559 -32.49 37.12 17.42
C ASP A 559 -33.50 38.21 17.85
N ASP A 560 -34.43 37.94 18.80
CA ASP A 560 -35.52 38.89 19.12
C ASP A 560 -35.80 39.11 20.62
N ASP A 561 -34.76 39.24 21.46
CA ASP A 561 -34.94 39.78 22.82
C ASP A 561 -33.91 40.88 23.14
N GLY A 562 -34.17 42.05 22.54
CA GLY A 562 -33.40 43.27 22.68
C GLY A 562 -34.22 44.41 23.26
N GLY A 563 -34.61 44.27 24.52
CA GLY A 563 -34.73 45.36 25.50
C GLY A 563 -36.02 46.17 25.51
N ASP A 564 -36.73 46.11 26.63
CA ASP A 564 -37.41 47.24 27.25
C ASP A 564 -37.64 46.93 28.75
N ASP A 565 -37.31 47.92 29.60
CA ASP A 565 -37.95 48.28 30.89
C ASP A 565 -37.74 47.32 32.09
N ASP A 566 -37.45 47.72 33.34
CA ASP A 566 -37.40 48.99 34.06
C ASP A 566 -36.60 48.74 35.37
N ASP A 567 -35.68 49.62 35.75
CA ASP A 567 -35.07 49.66 37.09
C ASP A 567 -35.61 50.88 37.86
N ASP A 568 -36.65 50.66 38.66
CA ASP A 568 -37.09 51.53 39.75
C ASP A 568 -37.27 50.64 40.98
N ASP A 569 -36.36 50.70 41.97
CA ASP A 569 -36.79 50.84 43.37
C ASP A 569 -35.64 51.18 44.34
N ASP A 570 -36.09 51.84 45.41
CA ASP A 570 -35.53 51.92 46.75
C ASP A 570 -34.42 52.94 47.05
N GLY A 571 -34.91 54.06 47.59
CA GLY A 571 -34.16 54.86 48.54
C GLY A 571 -34.09 54.17 49.92
N ASP A 572 -33.02 54.49 50.67
CA ASP A 572 -33.11 54.55 52.12
C ASP A 572 -32.11 55.56 52.69
N GLU A 573 -32.50 56.14 53.82
CA GLU A 573 -31.98 57.34 54.46
C GLU A 573 -30.58 57.16 55.10
N ARG A 574 -29.67 58.14 54.87
CA ARG A 574 -29.03 59.05 55.87
C ARG A 574 -27.73 59.68 55.39
#